data_AF-D0LK35-F1
#
_entry.id   AF-D0LK35-F1
#
_cell.length_a   1.000
_cell.length_b   1.000
_cell.length_c   1.000
_cell.angle_alpha   90.00
_cell.angle_beta   90.00
_cell.angle_gamma   90.00
#
_symmetry.space_group_name_H-M   'P 1'
#
loop_
_entity.id
_entity.type
_entity.pdbx_description
1 polymer ?
#
loop_
_entity_poly.entity_id
_entity_poly.type
_entity_poly.pdbx_seq_one_letter_code
_entity_poly.pdbx_strand_id
1 'polypeptide(L)'
;MTCQMRTLRAMAVLAAALALAAAASCRQDDDEVFVDDGKRDDYGGLVAALDNEREIDVEAAARTPGALLETLRQPHHDFADALGPHLVRASSAIAVAIDGAPAEPEAGAEDGAQDGEAGERLETTVTLAYAAPERYRTLVENSADYGREVVFADAHLYLKPRYGNFHRREPNDDTEAERLRDHVFAELVGNLELFASGLAVRDGGETQVGDRPAQRIELALADKPRTVRMANTPQRAWRKHAVVESLEGVVVLDRDTGAPLHAELRGAVRVPRDGQTVRMSVQLSHDIENIGQTPEIAVPAEDQWVATPERSRELEERDELLEDIAQPARPAPTPQTEAAGGGREGAAQENR
;
A
#
# COMPACT_ATOMS: atom_id res chain seq x y z
N MET A 1 15.73 -18.59 36.29
CA MET A 1 15.84 -18.61 34.81
C MET A 1 14.48 -18.93 34.18
N THR A 2 13.48 -18.07 34.37
CA THR A 2 12.09 -18.30 33.91
C THR A 2 11.45 -17.03 33.30
N CYS A 3 12.27 -16.06 32.89
CA CYS A 3 11.82 -14.73 32.43
C CYS A 3 11.80 -14.57 30.89
N GLN A 4 12.13 -15.60 30.11
CA GLN A 4 12.26 -15.49 28.64
C GLN A 4 11.09 -16.06 27.81
N MET A 5 10.08 -16.70 28.42
CA MET A 5 8.97 -17.29 27.65
C MET A 5 7.72 -16.39 27.49
N ARG A 6 7.63 -15.24 28.19
CA ARG A 6 6.45 -14.36 28.10
C ARG A 6 6.53 -13.34 26.96
N THR A 7 7.72 -12.92 26.55
CA THR A 7 7.94 -11.99 25.42
C THR A 7 7.60 -12.61 24.06
N LEU A 8 7.73 -13.93 23.91
CA LEU A 8 7.40 -14.64 22.66
C LEU A 8 5.88 -14.74 22.38
N ARG A 9 5.01 -14.60 23.39
CA ARG A 9 3.55 -14.59 23.19
C ARG A 9 3.02 -13.23 22.74
N ALA A 10 3.66 -12.13 23.13
CA ALA A 10 3.28 -10.79 22.69
C ALA A 10 3.64 -10.54 21.21
N MET A 11 4.77 -11.07 20.72
CA MET A 11 5.16 -10.90 19.31
C MET A 11 4.33 -11.73 18.31
N ALA A 12 3.77 -12.87 18.72
CA ALA A 12 2.92 -13.68 17.83
C ALA A 12 1.57 -13.00 17.52
N VAL A 13 1.12 -12.06 18.35
CA VAL A 13 -0.11 -11.30 18.12
C VAL A 13 0.12 -10.23 17.06
N LEU A 14 1.31 -9.62 16.97
CA LEU A 14 1.63 -8.58 15.99
C LEU A 14 1.60 -9.08 14.52
N ALA A 15 2.06 -10.32 14.28
CA ALA A 15 1.99 -10.95 12.95
C ALA A 15 0.60 -11.56 12.65
N ALA A 16 -0.15 -11.97 13.68
CA ALA A 16 -1.52 -12.47 13.53
C ALA A 16 -2.56 -11.33 13.43
N ALA A 17 -2.26 -10.13 13.94
CA ALA A 17 -3.12 -8.95 13.92
C ALA A 17 -3.31 -8.35 12.50
N LEU A 18 -2.51 -8.77 11.52
CA LEU A 18 -2.72 -8.48 10.10
C LEU A 18 -3.14 -9.70 9.25
N ALA A 19 -3.20 -10.92 9.82
CA ALA A 19 -3.31 -12.15 9.03
C ALA A 19 -4.45 -13.12 9.39
N LEU A 20 -5.23 -12.93 10.45
CA LEU A 20 -6.37 -13.82 10.75
C LEU A 20 -7.65 -13.06 11.13
N ALA A 21 -8.48 -12.76 10.12
CA ALA A 21 -9.89 -12.42 10.30
C ALA A 21 -10.75 -13.12 9.23
N ALA A 22 -10.52 -14.43 9.04
CA ALA A 22 -11.31 -15.28 8.16
C ALA A 22 -11.71 -16.57 8.89
N ALA A 23 -12.58 -16.45 9.89
CA ALA A 23 -13.53 -17.49 10.30
C ALA A 23 -14.25 -17.05 11.57
N ALA A 24 -15.51 -16.61 11.41
CA ALA A 24 -16.63 -16.73 12.35
C ALA A 24 -17.48 -15.45 12.40
N SER A 25 -18.46 -15.35 11.51
CA SER A 25 -19.77 -14.84 11.90
C SER A 25 -20.82 -15.28 10.88
N CYS A 26 -21.45 -16.42 11.15
CA CYS A 26 -22.74 -16.74 10.59
C CYS A 26 -23.80 -16.00 11.39
N ARG A 27 -24.30 -14.87 10.88
CA ARG A 27 -25.68 -14.42 11.10
C ARG A 27 -26.06 -13.48 9.96
N GLN A 28 -26.89 -14.01 9.09
CA GLN A 28 -27.32 -13.46 7.82
C GLN A 28 -28.67 -12.78 8.05
N ASP A 29 -28.69 -11.45 7.96
CA ASP A 29 -29.89 -10.68 7.62
C ASP A 29 -29.70 -10.23 6.18
N ASP A 30 -30.65 -10.61 5.33
CA ASP A 30 -30.61 -10.44 3.88
C ASP A 30 -30.86 -8.97 3.49
N ASP A 31 -29.79 -8.19 3.37
CA ASP A 31 -29.75 -7.03 2.48
C ASP A 31 -28.81 -7.38 1.32
N GLU A 32 -29.36 -7.48 0.12
CA GLU A 32 -28.63 -7.80 -1.12
C GLU A 32 -27.59 -6.72 -1.44
N VAL A 33 -26.41 -6.86 -0.84
CA VAL A 33 -25.20 -6.23 -1.33
C VAL A 33 -24.79 -6.96 -2.60
N PHE A 34 -24.91 -6.28 -3.73
CA PHE A 34 -24.29 -6.70 -4.98
C PHE A 34 -22.77 -6.85 -4.76
N VAL A 35 -22.35 -8.06 -4.44
CA VAL A 35 -20.96 -8.49 -4.55
C VAL A 35 -20.78 -8.84 -6.02
N ASP A 36 -20.03 -8.00 -6.72
CA ASP A 36 -19.55 -8.32 -8.05
C ASP A 36 -18.69 -9.59 -7.91
N ASP A 37 -19.19 -10.72 -8.41
CA ASP A 37 -18.51 -12.03 -8.46
C ASP A 37 -17.38 -11.99 -9.51
N GLY A 38 -16.51 -10.99 -9.37
CA GLY A 38 -15.25 -10.88 -10.07
C GLY A 38 -14.54 -12.22 -9.95
N LYS A 39 -14.22 -12.79 -11.11
CA LYS A 39 -13.48 -14.03 -11.28
C LYS A 39 -12.40 -14.17 -10.21
N ARG A 40 -12.27 -15.39 -9.70
CA ARG A 40 -11.11 -15.83 -8.93
C ARG A 40 -9.86 -15.64 -9.79
N ASP A 41 -9.32 -14.44 -9.78
CA ASP A 41 -7.99 -14.17 -10.23
C ASP A 41 -7.06 -14.76 -9.19
N ASP A 42 -6.20 -15.65 -9.67
CA ASP A 42 -5.10 -16.24 -8.91
C ASP A 42 -4.35 -15.16 -8.11
N TYR A 43 -3.67 -15.58 -7.04
CA TYR A 43 -2.98 -14.74 -6.05
C TYR A 43 -1.97 -13.69 -6.58
N GLY A 44 -1.87 -13.46 -7.90
CA GLY A 44 -1.26 -12.29 -8.54
C GLY A 44 -2.14 -11.02 -8.54
N GLY A 45 -3.41 -11.08 -8.13
CA GLY A 45 -4.31 -9.91 -8.04
C GLY A 45 -4.08 -8.95 -6.86
N LEU A 46 -2.95 -9.03 -6.15
CA LEU A 46 -2.65 -8.11 -5.03
C LEU A 46 -2.39 -6.67 -5.48
N VAL A 47 -2.20 -6.46 -6.78
CA VAL A 47 -2.14 -5.14 -7.42
C VAL A 47 -2.93 -5.23 -8.71
N ALA A 48 -4.25 -4.96 -8.67
CA ALA A 48 -4.99 -4.71 -9.90
C ALA A 48 -4.35 -3.49 -10.57
N ALA A 49 -3.78 -3.68 -11.77
CA ALA A 49 -3.32 -2.57 -12.59
C ALA A 49 -4.54 -1.70 -12.89
N LEU A 50 -4.58 -0.52 -12.27
CA LEU A 50 -5.55 0.50 -12.63
C LEU A 50 -5.07 1.10 -13.96
N ASP A 51 -5.95 1.23 -14.94
CA ASP A 51 -5.67 1.97 -16.16
C ASP A 51 -5.36 3.43 -15.79
N ASN A 52 -4.07 3.78 -15.75
CA ASN A 52 -3.56 5.04 -15.19
C ASN A 52 -3.39 6.17 -16.22
N GLU A 53 -3.95 6.08 -17.43
CA GLU A 53 -3.89 7.18 -18.42
C GLU A 53 -4.76 8.41 -18.05
N ARG A 54 -5.19 8.55 -16.80
CA ARG A 54 -6.01 9.68 -16.37
C ARG A 54 -5.15 10.88 -16.07
N GLU A 55 -5.50 12.00 -16.70
CA GLU A 55 -4.98 13.31 -16.38
C GLU A 55 -5.22 13.62 -14.90
N ILE A 56 -4.16 14.05 -14.21
CA ILE A 56 -4.18 14.32 -12.78
C ILE A 56 -4.85 15.68 -12.55
N ASP A 57 -5.99 15.69 -11.88
CA ASP A 57 -6.70 16.93 -11.50
C ASP A 57 -6.41 17.30 -10.04
N VAL A 58 -5.28 18.01 -9.83
CA VAL A 58 -4.86 18.51 -8.51
C VAL A 58 -5.90 19.48 -7.91
N GLU A 59 -6.62 20.23 -8.73
CA GLU A 59 -7.69 21.10 -8.24
C GLU A 59 -8.89 20.30 -7.73
N ALA A 60 -9.26 19.20 -8.39
CA ALA A 60 -10.29 18.29 -7.89
C ALA A 60 -9.86 17.63 -6.57
N ALA A 61 -8.58 17.29 -6.43
CA ALA A 61 -8.03 16.76 -5.17
C ALA A 61 -8.22 17.74 -4.01
N ALA A 62 -8.06 19.04 -4.23
CA ALA A 62 -8.31 20.07 -3.22
C ALA A 62 -9.80 20.24 -2.86
N ARG A 63 -10.72 19.78 -3.71
CA ARG A 63 -12.18 19.97 -3.56
C ARG A 63 -12.90 18.74 -3.01
N THR A 64 -12.40 17.53 -3.27
CA THR A 64 -13.10 16.30 -2.89
C THR A 64 -12.16 15.23 -2.31
N PRO A 65 -12.57 14.53 -1.23
CA PRO A 65 -11.76 13.45 -0.65
C PRO A 65 -11.48 12.30 -1.63
N GLY A 66 -12.44 11.99 -2.51
CA GLY A 66 -12.31 10.93 -3.50
C GLY A 66 -11.22 11.23 -4.52
N ALA A 67 -11.17 12.47 -5.04
CA ALA A 67 -10.12 12.89 -5.95
C ALA A 67 -8.76 12.94 -5.26
N LEU A 68 -8.67 13.41 -4.01
CA LEU A 68 -7.42 13.37 -3.25
C LEU A 68 -6.87 11.94 -3.10
N LEU A 69 -7.73 11.01 -2.68
CA LEU A 69 -7.33 9.60 -2.54
C LEU A 69 -6.92 9.00 -3.88
N GLU A 70 -7.58 9.37 -4.97
CA GLU A 70 -7.20 8.90 -6.31
C GLU A 70 -5.83 9.44 -6.74
N THR A 71 -5.58 10.73 -6.56
CA THR A 71 -4.25 11.32 -6.84
C THR A 71 -3.16 10.67 -5.99
N LEU A 72 -3.43 10.43 -4.71
CA LEU A 72 -2.45 9.78 -3.81
C LEU A 72 -2.27 8.28 -4.07
N ARG A 73 -3.19 7.62 -4.80
CA ARG A 73 -3.04 6.23 -5.23
C ARG A 73 -2.12 6.07 -6.43
N GLN A 74 -1.77 7.17 -7.09
CA GLN A 74 -0.84 7.14 -8.20
C GLN A 74 0.46 6.44 -7.78
N PRO A 75 0.85 5.37 -8.48
CA PRO A 75 2.14 4.74 -8.29
C PRO A 75 3.29 5.75 -8.39
N HIS A 76 4.35 5.50 -7.63
CA HIS A 76 5.52 6.37 -7.65
C HIS A 76 6.13 6.47 -9.06
N HIS A 77 6.14 5.36 -9.80
CA HIS A 77 6.67 5.33 -11.16
C HIS A 77 6.00 6.29 -12.13
N ASP A 78 4.72 6.63 -11.93
CA ASP A 78 3.97 7.49 -12.87
C ASP A 78 4.39 8.97 -12.80
N PHE A 79 5.00 9.43 -11.71
CA PHE A 79 5.46 10.81 -11.58
C PHE A 79 6.97 10.97 -11.33
N ALA A 80 7.68 9.89 -10.99
CA ALA A 80 9.08 9.96 -10.57
C ALA A 80 10.00 10.56 -11.65
N ASP A 81 9.81 10.21 -12.91
CA ASP A 81 10.61 10.72 -14.02
C ASP A 81 10.43 12.23 -14.21
N ALA A 82 9.19 12.70 -14.10
CA ALA A 82 8.86 14.13 -14.20
C ALA A 82 9.34 14.93 -12.98
N LEU A 83 9.41 14.29 -11.81
CA LEU A 83 9.95 14.87 -10.59
C LEU A 83 11.48 14.95 -10.64
N GLY A 84 12.12 13.98 -11.30
CA GLY A 84 13.57 13.79 -11.34
C GLY A 84 14.11 13.08 -10.10
N PRO A 85 15.45 13.01 -9.94
CA PRO A 85 16.06 12.38 -8.78
C PRO A 85 15.63 13.04 -7.46
N HIS A 86 15.33 12.26 -6.43
CA HIS A 86 14.84 12.80 -5.15
C HIS A 86 14.99 11.79 -4.00
N LEU A 87 14.69 12.25 -2.79
CA LEU A 87 14.66 11.44 -1.57
C LEU A 87 13.29 11.53 -0.90
N VAL A 88 12.61 10.41 -0.74
CA VAL A 88 11.39 10.31 0.07
C VAL A 88 11.77 9.86 1.48
N ARG A 89 11.22 10.54 2.48
CA ARG A 89 11.22 10.11 3.88
C ARG A 89 9.79 10.06 4.40
N ALA A 90 9.41 8.95 4.99
CA ALA A 90 8.16 8.87 5.71
C ALA A 90 8.35 8.19 7.07
N SER A 91 7.57 8.62 8.05
CA SER A 91 7.48 7.97 9.34
C SER A 91 6.02 7.80 9.71
N SER A 92 5.67 6.68 10.31
CA SER A 92 4.32 6.44 10.85
C SER A 92 4.42 5.84 12.25
N ALA A 93 3.50 6.22 13.12
CA ALA A 93 3.33 5.65 14.45
C ALA A 93 1.87 5.27 14.62
N ILE A 94 1.63 3.97 14.81
CA ILE A 94 0.31 3.40 15.03
C ILE A 94 0.26 2.87 16.45
N ALA A 95 -0.71 3.34 17.24
CA ALA A 95 -0.95 2.82 18.58
C ALA A 95 -2.37 2.25 18.68
N VAL A 96 -2.52 1.12 19.35
CA VAL A 96 -3.77 0.36 19.47
C VAL A 96 -4.05 0.11 20.95
N ALA A 97 -5.21 0.55 21.44
CA ALA A 97 -5.63 0.35 22.82
C ALA A 97 -7.08 -0.16 22.87
N ILE A 98 -7.41 -0.99 23.86
CA ILE A 98 -8.80 -1.36 24.15
C ILE A 98 -9.49 -0.13 24.76
N ASP A 99 -10.70 0.19 24.30
CA ASP A 99 -11.44 1.37 24.77
C ASP A 99 -11.67 1.30 26.28
N GLY A 100 -11.32 2.37 27.00
CA GLY A 100 -11.28 2.42 28.47
C GLY A 100 -9.93 2.06 29.11
N ALA A 101 -8.95 1.55 28.36
CA ALA A 101 -7.56 1.46 28.81
C ALA A 101 -6.84 2.82 28.62
N PRO A 102 -5.93 3.21 29.54
CA PRO A 102 -5.16 4.44 29.37
C PRO A 102 -4.31 4.39 28.10
N ALA A 103 -4.40 5.43 27.27
CA ALA A 103 -3.76 5.48 25.96
C ALA A 103 -2.23 5.67 26.00
N GLU A 104 -1.69 6.15 27.12
CA GLU A 104 -0.27 6.37 27.35
C GLU A 104 0.04 6.03 28.83
N PRO A 105 1.16 5.36 29.14
CA PRO A 105 1.66 5.33 30.51
C PRO A 105 2.01 6.77 30.91
N GLU A 106 1.38 7.30 31.97
CA GLU A 106 1.71 8.64 32.46
C GLU A 106 3.23 8.73 32.72
N ALA A 107 3.87 9.70 32.08
CA ALA A 107 5.30 9.97 32.23
C ALA A 107 5.60 10.32 33.70
N GLY A 108 5.97 9.32 34.49
CA GLY A 108 6.22 9.47 35.93
C GLY A 108 5.64 8.37 36.82
N ALA A 109 4.99 7.32 36.29
CA ALA A 109 4.55 6.19 37.11
C ALA A 109 5.76 5.33 37.57
N GLU A 110 6.25 5.61 38.78
CA GLU A 110 7.32 4.86 39.44
C GLU A 110 6.87 3.42 39.78
N ASP A 111 7.55 2.43 39.19
CA ASP A 111 7.81 1.02 39.59
C ASP A 111 6.73 0.16 40.30
N GLY A 112 5.45 0.57 40.34
CA GLY A 112 4.43 -0.15 41.11
C GLY A 112 3.02 -0.22 40.50
N ALA A 113 2.78 0.41 39.34
CA ALA A 113 1.50 0.28 38.65
C ALA A 113 1.39 -1.11 38.02
N GLN A 114 0.48 -1.92 38.53
CA GLN A 114 0.09 -3.19 37.92
C GLN A 114 -0.18 -2.96 36.43
N ASP A 115 0.45 -3.80 35.60
CA ASP A 115 0.40 -3.84 34.14
C ASP A 115 -1.04 -3.70 33.58
N GLY A 116 -1.55 -2.47 33.53
CA GLY A 116 -2.60 -2.11 32.60
C GLY A 116 -1.99 -2.36 31.23
N GLU A 117 -2.60 -3.26 30.46
CA GLU A 117 -2.12 -3.75 29.17
C GLU A 117 -1.80 -2.53 28.28
N ALA A 118 -0.51 -2.16 28.25
CA ALA A 118 -0.06 -1.01 27.50
C ALA A 118 -0.44 -1.23 26.04
N GLY A 119 -1.12 -0.26 25.44
CA GLY A 119 -1.53 -0.37 24.05
C GLY A 119 -0.34 -0.75 23.16
N GLU A 120 -0.59 -1.60 22.16
CA GLU A 120 0.45 -2.00 21.22
C GLU A 120 0.82 -0.79 20.35
N ARG A 121 2.12 -0.51 20.22
CA ARG A 121 2.63 0.59 19.40
C ARG A 121 3.63 0.09 18.37
N LEU A 122 3.40 0.47 17.12
CA LEU A 122 4.27 0.19 15.99
C LEU A 122 4.71 1.50 15.35
N GLU A 123 6.01 1.75 15.34
CA GLU A 123 6.62 2.88 14.64
C GLU A 123 7.32 2.34 13.40
N THR A 124 7.07 2.93 12.24
CA THR A 124 7.67 2.55 10.96
C THR A 124 8.37 3.76 10.35
N THR A 125 9.55 3.55 9.80
CA THR A 125 10.27 4.53 8.99
C THR A 125 10.50 3.98 7.61
N VAL A 126 10.36 4.84 6.62
CA VAL A 126 10.52 4.53 5.21
C VAL A 126 11.45 5.57 4.60
N THR A 127 12.47 5.11 3.88
CA THR A 127 13.29 5.95 3.03
C THR A 127 13.27 5.36 1.62
N LEU A 128 13.08 6.20 0.61
CA LEU A 128 13.27 5.87 -0.80
C LEU A 128 14.20 6.91 -1.43
N ALA A 129 15.42 6.48 -1.76
CA ALA A 129 16.33 7.25 -2.58
C ALA A 129 16.12 6.85 -4.04
N TYR A 130 15.75 7.82 -4.89
CA TYR A 130 15.47 7.58 -6.30
C TYR A 130 16.43 8.40 -7.17
N ALA A 131 17.25 7.72 -7.97
CA ALA A 131 18.17 8.37 -8.91
C ALA A 131 17.65 8.30 -10.36
N ALA A 132 17.08 7.17 -10.77
CA ALA A 132 16.51 6.90 -12.08
C ALA A 132 15.63 5.63 -12.01
N PRO A 133 14.84 5.28 -13.04
CA PRO A 133 14.06 4.05 -13.07
C PRO A 133 14.88 2.79 -12.74
N GLU A 134 16.09 2.71 -13.29
CA GLU A 134 17.06 1.63 -13.14
C GLU A 134 17.94 1.72 -11.90
N ARG A 135 17.77 2.76 -11.07
CA ARG A 135 18.60 2.99 -9.88
C ARG A 135 17.83 3.64 -8.73
N TYR A 136 17.44 2.81 -7.75
CA TYR A 136 16.82 3.26 -6.51
C TYR A 136 17.23 2.40 -5.30
N ARG A 137 17.03 2.94 -4.09
CA ARG A 137 17.17 2.21 -2.83
C ARG A 137 16.00 2.52 -1.92
N THR A 138 15.39 1.48 -1.36
CA THR A 138 14.40 1.61 -0.29
C THR A 138 14.90 0.98 1.00
N LEU A 139 14.53 1.59 2.11
CA LEU A 139 14.71 1.06 3.46
C LEU A 139 13.40 1.22 4.22
N VAL A 140 12.89 0.12 4.77
CA VAL A 140 11.73 0.10 5.66
C VAL A 140 12.16 -0.53 6.96
N GLU A 141 11.97 0.15 8.08
CA GLU A 141 12.29 -0.35 9.42
C GLU A 141 11.14 -0.08 10.37
N ASN A 142 10.89 -0.96 11.33
CA ASN A 142 9.93 -0.69 12.39
C ASN A 142 10.42 -1.06 13.80
N SER A 143 9.69 -0.58 14.80
CA SER A 143 9.97 -0.78 16.23
C SER A 143 9.79 -2.22 16.72
N ALA A 144 9.17 -3.08 15.90
CA ALA A 144 8.94 -4.50 16.21
C ALA A 144 10.03 -5.42 15.64
N ASP A 145 11.21 -4.87 15.38
CA ASP A 145 12.36 -5.60 14.82
C ASP A 145 12.10 -6.24 13.44
N TYR A 146 11.17 -5.68 12.67
CA TYR A 146 11.02 -5.99 11.26
C TYR A 146 11.61 -4.88 10.39
N GLY A 147 11.87 -5.24 9.14
CA GLY A 147 12.38 -4.31 8.16
C GLY A 147 12.90 -5.03 6.93
N ARG A 148 13.08 -4.27 5.87
CA ARG A 148 13.68 -4.73 4.62
C ARG A 148 14.37 -3.58 3.92
N GLU A 149 15.38 -3.94 3.14
CA GLU A 149 16.12 -3.04 2.29
C GLU A 149 16.11 -3.60 0.87
N VAL A 150 15.85 -2.74 -0.11
CA VAL A 150 15.90 -3.08 -1.54
C VAL A 150 16.82 -2.09 -2.22
N VAL A 151 17.78 -2.59 -2.99
CA VAL A 151 18.54 -1.78 -3.95
C VAL A 151 18.25 -2.34 -5.33
N PHE A 152 17.83 -1.50 -6.26
CA PHE A 152 17.82 -1.82 -7.68
C PHE A 152 18.94 -1.02 -8.34
N ALA A 153 19.89 -1.72 -8.94
CA ALA A 153 21.01 -1.13 -9.65
C ALA A 153 21.61 -2.15 -10.60
N ASP A 154 22.15 -1.68 -11.72
CA ASP A 154 22.87 -2.50 -12.70
C ASP A 154 22.05 -3.73 -13.13
N ALA A 155 20.74 -3.53 -13.36
CA ALA A 155 19.74 -4.53 -13.71
C ALA A 155 19.52 -5.66 -12.67
N HIS A 156 19.98 -5.50 -11.43
CA HIS A 156 19.80 -6.47 -10.35
C HIS A 156 19.03 -5.89 -9.17
N LEU A 157 18.19 -6.74 -8.57
CA LEU A 157 17.61 -6.52 -7.26
C LEU A 157 18.50 -7.11 -6.19
N TYR A 158 18.80 -6.30 -5.18
CA TYR A 158 19.46 -6.69 -3.95
C TYR A 158 18.44 -6.55 -2.82
N LEU A 159 17.98 -7.68 -2.29
CA LEU A 159 16.91 -7.75 -1.29
C LEU A 159 17.50 -8.20 0.03
N LYS A 160 17.34 -7.43 1.09
CA LYS A 160 17.85 -7.77 2.41
C LYS A 160 16.75 -7.66 3.45
N PRO A 161 16.38 -8.75 4.16
CA PRO A 161 15.62 -8.61 5.40
C PRO A 161 16.45 -7.86 6.44
N ARG A 162 15.82 -7.25 7.44
CA ARG A 162 16.52 -6.48 8.51
C ARG A 162 17.79 -7.15 9.02
N TYR A 163 17.73 -8.47 9.26
CA TYR A 163 18.86 -9.28 9.69
C TYR A 163 19.29 -10.24 8.58
N GLY A 164 20.54 -10.13 8.13
CA GLY A 164 21.11 -11.02 7.14
C GLY A 164 21.88 -10.30 6.04
N ASN A 165 22.28 -11.07 5.04
CA ASN A 165 22.94 -10.55 3.85
C ASN A 165 21.91 -10.16 2.79
N PHE A 166 22.35 -9.38 1.82
CA PHE A 166 21.56 -9.16 0.62
C PHE A 166 21.44 -10.44 -0.21
N HIS A 167 20.29 -10.63 -0.82
CA HIS A 167 20.03 -11.62 -1.85
C HIS A 167 20.05 -10.90 -3.19
N ARG A 168 21.03 -11.22 -4.03
CA ARG A 168 21.12 -10.67 -5.39
C ARG A 168 20.38 -11.60 -6.36
N ARG A 169 19.60 -11.00 -7.26
CA ARG A 169 18.98 -11.67 -8.42
C ARG A 169 18.55 -10.65 -9.47
N GLU A 170 18.28 -11.12 -10.67
CA GLU A 170 17.53 -10.34 -11.66
C GLU A 170 16.07 -10.19 -11.21
N PRO A 171 15.36 -9.13 -11.65
CA PRO A 171 13.92 -9.06 -11.58
C PRO A 171 13.26 -10.30 -12.20
N ASN A 172 12.15 -10.75 -11.63
CA ASN A 172 11.35 -11.85 -12.16
C ASN A 172 10.60 -11.44 -13.45
N ASP A 173 10.34 -10.15 -13.61
CA ASP A 173 9.73 -9.52 -14.78
C ASP A 173 10.13 -8.04 -14.85
N ASP A 174 9.83 -7.40 -15.99
CA ASP A 174 10.23 -6.02 -16.30
C ASP A 174 9.66 -4.96 -15.34
N THR A 175 8.59 -5.29 -14.61
CA THR A 175 7.87 -4.34 -13.73
C THR A 175 8.14 -4.59 -12.25
N GLU A 176 8.83 -5.67 -11.87
CA GLU A 176 9.00 -6.03 -10.47
C GLU A 176 9.71 -4.93 -9.66
N ALA A 177 10.75 -4.32 -10.22
CA ALA A 177 11.48 -3.25 -9.57
C ALA A 177 10.57 -2.03 -9.30
N GLU A 178 9.71 -1.69 -10.26
CA GLU A 178 8.75 -0.60 -10.13
C GLU A 178 7.71 -0.92 -9.05
N ARG A 179 7.09 -2.11 -9.12
CA ARG A 179 6.11 -2.55 -8.12
C ARG A 179 6.67 -2.54 -6.70
N LEU A 180 7.93 -2.95 -6.51
CA LEU A 180 8.59 -2.91 -5.19
C LEU A 180 8.76 -1.48 -4.67
N ARG A 181 9.14 -0.55 -5.56
CA ARG A 181 9.26 0.88 -5.24
C ARG A 181 7.89 1.48 -4.90
N ASP A 182 6.88 1.25 -5.73
CA ASP A 182 5.52 1.77 -5.51
C ASP A 182 4.92 1.25 -4.22
N HIS A 183 5.13 -0.03 -3.91
CA HIS A 183 4.65 -0.63 -2.67
C HIS A 183 5.23 0.06 -1.43
N VAL A 184 6.50 0.47 -1.47
CA VAL A 184 7.13 1.23 -0.37
C VAL A 184 6.58 2.67 -0.32
N PHE A 185 6.36 3.29 -1.48
CA PHE A 185 5.82 4.65 -1.55
C PHE A 185 4.36 4.75 -1.09
N ALA A 186 3.57 3.68 -1.24
CA ALA A 186 2.14 3.67 -0.92
C ALA A 186 1.78 3.78 0.58
N GLU A 187 2.76 3.97 1.47
CA GLU A 187 2.55 4.11 2.92
C GLU A 187 1.61 5.28 3.26
N LEU A 188 1.77 6.43 2.60
CA LEU A 188 0.92 7.61 2.82
C LEU A 188 -0.55 7.30 2.52
N VAL A 189 -0.84 6.84 1.31
CA VAL A 189 -2.22 6.54 0.89
C VAL A 189 -2.79 5.36 1.67
N GLY A 190 -1.98 4.35 1.99
CA GLY A 190 -2.38 3.20 2.79
C GLY A 190 -2.87 3.57 4.19
N ASN A 191 -2.26 4.58 4.82
CA ASN A 191 -2.69 5.15 6.10
C ASN A 191 -3.87 6.12 5.95
N LEU A 192 -3.88 6.99 4.94
CA LEU A 192 -4.99 7.92 4.73
C LEU A 192 -6.31 7.20 4.38
N GLU A 193 -6.24 6.09 3.63
CA GLU A 193 -7.41 5.27 3.29
C GLU A 193 -8.15 4.73 4.51
N LEU A 194 -7.47 4.55 5.64
CA LEU A 194 -8.12 4.19 6.91
C LEU A 194 -9.17 5.22 7.34
N PHE A 195 -8.90 6.49 7.03
CA PHE A 195 -9.73 7.64 7.41
C PHE A 195 -10.72 8.05 6.32
N ALA A 196 -10.74 7.35 5.19
CA ALA A 196 -11.50 7.76 4.01
C ALA A 196 -12.99 8.04 4.29
N SER A 197 -13.64 7.21 5.12
CA SER A 197 -15.05 7.40 5.48
C SER A 197 -15.31 8.67 6.29
N GLY A 198 -14.33 9.16 7.04
CA GLY A 198 -14.41 10.39 7.84
C GLY A 198 -13.66 11.57 7.25
N LEU A 199 -13.12 11.47 6.05
CA LEU A 199 -12.26 12.50 5.47
C LEU A 199 -13.07 13.66 4.87
N ALA A 200 -12.78 14.87 5.35
CA ALA A 200 -13.07 16.12 4.67
C ALA A 200 -11.77 16.78 4.22
N VAL A 201 -11.81 17.45 3.06
CA VAL A 201 -10.68 18.21 2.52
C VAL A 201 -11.08 19.66 2.35
N ARG A 202 -10.12 20.55 2.54
CA ARG A 202 -10.26 21.98 2.26
C ARG A 202 -9.07 22.46 1.46
N ASP A 203 -9.36 23.22 0.41
CA ASP A 203 -8.33 23.93 -0.35
C ASP A 203 -7.59 24.91 0.57
N GLY A 204 -6.28 24.67 0.76
CA GLY A 204 -5.37 25.50 1.53
C GLY A 204 -4.66 26.55 0.70
N GLY A 205 -4.94 26.63 -0.60
CA GLY A 205 -4.35 27.55 -1.56
C GLY A 205 -3.04 27.04 -2.18
N GLU A 206 -2.58 27.80 -3.16
CA GLU A 206 -1.29 27.61 -3.81
C GLU A 206 -0.14 27.82 -2.82
N THR A 207 0.89 27.01 -2.95
CA THR A 207 2.13 27.10 -2.18
C THR A 207 3.30 26.69 -3.08
N GLN A 208 4.50 26.63 -2.51
CA GLN A 208 5.70 26.16 -3.19
C GLN A 208 6.51 25.25 -2.25
N VAL A 209 7.13 24.21 -2.81
CA VAL A 209 8.09 23.36 -2.11
C VAL A 209 9.39 23.39 -2.90
N GLY A 210 10.42 24.03 -2.34
CA GLY A 210 11.57 24.45 -3.13
C GLY A 210 11.14 25.41 -4.24
N ASP A 211 11.51 25.09 -5.47
CA ASP A 211 11.16 25.86 -6.68
C ASP A 211 9.94 25.31 -7.43
N ARG A 212 9.22 24.32 -6.85
CA ARG A 212 8.10 23.66 -7.52
C ARG A 212 6.75 24.24 -7.06
N PRO A 213 5.85 24.59 -8.01
CA PRO A 213 4.51 25.03 -7.67
C PRO A 213 3.70 23.87 -7.08
N ALA A 214 3.01 24.14 -5.98
CA ALA A 214 2.28 23.13 -5.24
C ALA A 214 0.90 23.61 -4.79
N GLN A 215 0.03 22.66 -4.49
CA GLN A 215 -1.30 22.88 -3.96
C GLN A 215 -1.37 22.34 -2.53
N ARG A 216 -1.67 23.21 -1.57
CA ARG A 216 -1.89 22.80 -0.18
C ARG A 216 -3.33 22.37 0.03
N ILE A 217 -3.53 21.25 0.70
CA ILE A 217 -4.84 20.66 1.01
C ILE A 217 -4.87 20.34 2.50
N GLU A 218 -5.83 20.88 3.22
CA GLU A 218 -6.04 20.57 4.63
C GLU A 218 -6.96 19.37 4.78
N LEU A 219 -6.61 18.49 5.72
CA LEU A 219 -7.40 17.32 6.08
C LEU A 219 -8.12 17.59 7.40
N ALA A 220 -9.40 17.23 7.47
CA ALA A 220 -10.21 17.36 8.67
C ALA A 220 -11.22 16.23 8.77
N LEU A 221 -11.77 16.03 9.97
CA LEU A 221 -12.92 15.16 10.19
C LEU A 221 -14.17 15.74 9.51
N ALA A 222 -14.85 14.94 8.70
CA ALA A 222 -16.12 15.30 8.09
C ALA A 222 -17.26 15.30 9.12
N ASP A 223 -18.21 16.24 8.99
CA ASP A 223 -19.41 16.30 9.85
C ASP A 223 -20.26 15.02 9.81
N LYS A 224 -20.19 14.29 8.69
CA LYS A 224 -20.90 13.04 8.46
C LYS A 224 -19.99 12.05 7.75
N PRO A 225 -20.04 10.76 8.14
CA PRO A 225 -19.37 9.71 7.39
C PRO A 225 -19.82 9.67 5.93
N ARG A 226 -18.90 9.32 5.04
CA ARG A 226 -19.08 9.21 3.61
C ARG A 226 -18.81 7.79 3.15
N THR A 227 -19.54 7.36 2.13
CA THR A 227 -19.21 6.11 1.43
C THR A 227 -18.07 6.40 0.48
N VAL A 228 -16.92 5.77 0.71
CA VAL A 228 -15.76 5.87 -0.19
C VAL A 228 -15.48 4.50 -0.79
N ARG A 229 -15.14 4.48 -2.08
CA ARG A 229 -14.66 3.26 -2.73
C ARG A 229 -13.27 2.94 -2.20
N MET A 230 -13.19 1.85 -1.42
CA MET A 230 -11.93 1.33 -0.90
C MET A 230 -11.51 0.12 -1.73
N ALA A 231 -10.20 -0.11 -1.84
CA ALA A 231 -9.68 -1.36 -2.35
C ALA A 231 -10.17 -2.51 -1.44
N ASN A 232 -10.90 -3.46 -2.02
CA ASN A 232 -11.49 -4.58 -1.28
C ASN A 232 -10.51 -5.75 -1.23
N THR A 233 -9.48 -5.64 -0.38
CA THR A 233 -8.63 -6.78 -0.06
C THR A 233 -9.11 -7.45 1.23
N PRO A 234 -9.07 -8.79 1.35
CA PRO A 234 -9.48 -9.49 2.57
C PRO A 234 -8.80 -8.95 3.84
N GLN A 235 -7.52 -8.58 3.73
CA GLN A 235 -6.72 -8.04 4.84
C GLN A 235 -7.20 -6.65 5.31
N ARG A 236 -7.93 -5.92 4.47
CA ARG A 236 -8.46 -4.57 4.77
C ARG A 236 -9.97 -4.55 4.99
N ALA A 237 -10.65 -5.70 4.94
CA ALA A 237 -12.10 -5.79 5.08
C ALA A 237 -12.61 -5.17 6.40
N TRP A 238 -11.84 -5.30 7.49
CA TRP A 238 -12.16 -4.73 8.79
C TRP A 238 -12.30 -3.19 8.77
N ARG A 239 -11.65 -2.49 7.83
CA ARG A 239 -11.73 -1.02 7.72
C ARG A 239 -13.15 -0.54 7.41
N LYS A 240 -14.00 -1.38 6.83
CA LYS A 240 -15.42 -1.07 6.58
C LYS A 240 -16.22 -0.82 7.86
N HIS A 241 -15.76 -1.35 8.98
CA HIS A 241 -16.39 -1.21 10.29
C HIS A 241 -15.69 -0.17 11.18
N ALA A 242 -14.64 0.49 10.67
CA ALA A 242 -13.93 1.52 11.39
C ALA A 242 -14.76 2.82 11.42
N VAL A 243 -14.89 3.41 12.60
CA VAL A 243 -15.50 4.72 12.81
C VAL A 243 -14.38 5.72 13.06
N VAL A 244 -14.25 6.73 12.20
CA VAL A 244 -13.25 7.80 12.39
C VAL A 244 -13.68 8.72 13.52
N GLU A 245 -12.82 8.89 14.53
CA GLU A 245 -13.08 9.72 15.71
C GLU A 245 -12.42 11.10 15.62
N SER A 246 -11.22 11.15 15.04
CA SER A 246 -10.47 12.37 14.81
C SER A 246 -9.64 12.26 13.55
N LEU A 247 -9.47 13.40 12.88
CA LEU A 247 -8.62 13.52 11.71
C LEU A 247 -8.22 14.98 11.55
N GLU A 248 -6.93 15.22 11.48
CA GLU A 248 -6.32 16.50 11.13
C GLU A 248 -5.04 16.25 10.33
N GLY A 249 -4.68 17.19 9.47
CA GLY A 249 -3.46 17.07 8.70
C GLY A 249 -3.39 18.02 7.53
N VAL A 250 -2.33 17.85 6.75
CA VAL A 250 -2.06 18.60 5.52
C VAL A 250 -1.44 17.66 4.50
N VAL A 251 -1.79 17.86 3.23
CA VAL A 251 -1.10 17.28 2.08
C VAL A 251 -0.74 18.43 1.14
N VAL A 252 0.49 18.40 0.61
CA VAL A 252 0.98 19.35 -0.38
C VAL A 252 1.31 18.56 -1.63
N LEU A 253 0.56 18.80 -2.71
CA LEU A 253 0.72 18.12 -3.98
C LEU A 253 1.48 18.99 -4.96
N ASP A 254 2.42 18.43 -5.72
CA ASP A 254 3.02 19.08 -6.89
C ASP A 254 1.91 19.37 -7.91
N ARG A 255 1.85 20.60 -8.42
CA ARG A 255 0.77 20.98 -9.35
C ARG A 255 0.92 20.33 -10.73
N ASP A 256 2.15 20.03 -11.13
CA ASP A 256 2.43 19.52 -12.47
C ASP A 256 2.32 17.99 -12.50
N THR A 257 2.80 17.31 -11.46
CA THR A 257 2.89 15.84 -11.43
C THR A 257 1.92 15.15 -10.48
N GLY A 258 1.24 15.89 -9.61
CA GLY A 258 0.38 15.30 -8.56
C GLY A 258 1.13 14.66 -7.40
N ALA A 259 2.47 14.63 -7.41
CA ALA A 259 3.27 13.97 -6.39
C ALA A 259 3.04 14.58 -5.00
N PRO A 260 2.87 13.80 -3.93
CA PRO A 260 2.72 14.32 -2.58
C PRO A 260 4.08 14.76 -2.02
N LEU A 261 4.43 16.03 -2.24
CA LEU A 261 5.71 16.61 -1.82
C LEU A 261 5.86 16.68 -0.30
N HIS A 262 4.76 16.84 0.42
CA HIS A 262 4.73 16.85 1.88
C HIS A 262 3.36 16.37 2.38
N ALA A 263 3.33 15.61 3.46
CA ALA A 263 2.10 15.31 4.19
C ALA A 263 2.35 15.12 5.69
N GLU A 264 1.44 15.65 6.49
CA GLU A 264 1.31 15.33 7.91
C GLU A 264 -0.11 14.87 8.18
N LEU A 265 -0.26 13.81 8.96
CA LEU A 265 -1.54 13.20 9.27
C LEU A 265 -1.57 12.78 10.74
N ARG A 266 -2.64 13.16 11.43
CA ARG A 266 -2.96 12.64 12.77
C ARG A 266 -4.43 12.29 12.82
N GLY A 267 -4.73 11.09 13.29
CA GLY A 267 -6.12 10.65 13.39
C GLY A 267 -6.30 9.48 14.32
N ALA A 268 -7.55 9.21 14.66
CA ALA A 268 -7.95 8.05 15.44
C ALA A 268 -9.19 7.40 14.83
N VAL A 269 -9.22 6.07 14.86
CA VAL A 269 -10.38 5.26 14.51
C VAL A 269 -10.76 4.33 15.63
N ARG A 270 -12.03 3.99 15.69
CA ARG A 270 -12.60 2.99 16.56
C ARG A 270 -13.04 1.79 15.73
N VAL A 271 -12.66 0.59 16.16
CA VAL A 271 -12.95 -0.65 15.44
C VAL A 271 -13.55 -1.67 16.41
N PRO A 272 -14.70 -2.28 16.09
CA PRO A 272 -15.21 -3.42 16.86
C PRO A 272 -14.35 -4.67 16.57
N ARG A 273 -13.87 -5.35 17.61
CA ARG A 273 -13.08 -6.59 17.51
C ARG A 273 -13.41 -7.52 18.67
N ASP A 274 -13.85 -8.74 18.38
CA ASP A 274 -14.08 -9.80 19.37
C ASP A 274 -15.00 -9.39 20.54
N GLY A 275 -16.03 -8.57 20.25
CA GLY A 275 -16.96 -8.04 21.26
C GLY A 275 -16.41 -6.88 22.10
N GLN A 276 -15.17 -6.46 21.84
CA GLN A 276 -14.53 -5.28 22.41
C GLN A 276 -14.47 -4.15 21.38
N THR A 277 -14.27 -2.94 21.89
CA THR A 277 -13.99 -1.77 21.07
C THR A 277 -12.50 -1.47 21.19
N VAL A 278 -11.83 -1.37 20.05
CA VAL A 278 -10.42 -1.02 19.98
C VAL A 278 -10.29 0.36 19.37
N ARG A 279 -9.49 1.22 20.01
CA ARG A 279 -9.11 2.53 19.51
C ARG A 279 -7.72 2.44 18.90
N MET A 280 -7.57 2.90 17.68
CA MET A 280 -6.30 2.98 16.98
C MET A 280 -6.00 4.44 16.63
N SER A 281 -4.86 4.96 17.08
CA SER A 281 -4.34 6.26 16.66
C SER A 281 -3.22 6.09 15.64
N VAL A 282 -3.16 7.00 14.67
CA VAL A 282 -2.15 7.03 13.62
C VAL A 282 -1.57 8.44 13.59
N GLN A 283 -0.25 8.51 13.57
CA GLN A 283 0.51 9.71 13.23
C GLN A 283 1.39 9.37 12.03
N LEU A 284 1.47 10.25 11.05
CA LEU A 284 2.30 10.06 9.87
C LEU A 284 2.92 11.38 9.42
N SER A 285 4.19 11.32 9.02
CA SER A 285 4.88 12.36 8.25
C SER A 285 5.40 11.76 6.94
N HIS A 286 5.39 12.54 5.87
CA HIS A 286 5.91 12.18 4.56
C HIS A 286 6.49 13.42 3.89
N ASP A 287 7.70 13.32 3.37
CA ASP A 287 8.42 14.41 2.73
C ASP A 287 9.17 13.89 1.50
N ILE A 288 9.08 14.64 0.39
CA ILE A 288 9.97 14.49 -0.75
C ILE A 288 10.97 15.65 -0.74
N GLU A 289 12.24 15.30 -0.54
CA GLU A 289 13.36 16.21 -0.40
C GLU A 289 14.35 16.08 -1.57
N ASN A 290 15.27 17.05 -1.68
CA ASN A 290 16.41 17.03 -2.59
C ASN A 290 16.02 16.78 -4.06
N ILE A 291 14.87 17.30 -4.48
CA ILE A 291 14.34 17.13 -5.84
C ILE A 291 15.34 17.73 -6.84
N GLY A 292 15.67 16.96 -7.88
CA GLY A 292 16.66 17.28 -8.89
C GLY A 292 18.11 16.96 -8.47
N GLN A 293 18.36 16.52 -7.23
CA GLN A 293 19.70 16.12 -6.78
C GLN A 293 19.81 14.60 -6.79
N THR A 294 20.73 14.07 -7.60
CA THR A 294 20.94 12.62 -7.70
C THR A 294 21.47 12.05 -6.38
N PRO A 295 20.70 11.22 -5.66
CA PRO A 295 21.19 10.60 -4.44
C PRO A 295 22.28 9.57 -4.77
N GLU A 296 23.27 9.46 -3.89
CA GLU A 296 24.29 8.41 -3.99
C GLU A 296 23.68 7.06 -3.58
N ILE A 297 23.58 6.15 -4.54
CA ILE A 297 23.05 4.80 -4.34
C ILE A 297 24.17 3.80 -4.64
N ALA A 298 24.79 3.31 -3.57
CA ALA A 298 25.86 2.32 -3.66
C ALA A 298 25.28 0.92 -3.88
N VAL A 299 25.86 0.17 -4.81
CA VAL A 299 25.63 -1.27 -4.95
C VAL A 299 26.26 -1.97 -3.74
N PRO A 300 25.56 -2.91 -3.09
CA PRO A 300 26.15 -3.70 -2.02
C PRO A 300 27.44 -4.42 -2.47
N ALA A 301 28.46 -4.39 -1.63
CA ALA A 301 29.74 -5.05 -1.95
C ALA A 301 29.57 -6.58 -2.08
N GLU A 302 30.47 -7.24 -2.81
CA GLU A 302 30.37 -8.70 -3.08
C GLU A 302 30.32 -9.56 -1.81
N ASP A 303 30.97 -9.13 -0.73
CA ASP A 303 30.96 -9.81 0.56
C ASP A 303 29.69 -9.56 1.39
N GLN A 304 28.80 -8.67 0.93
CA GLN A 304 27.55 -8.31 1.59
C GLN A 304 26.32 -9.00 0.98
N TRP A 305 26.47 -9.69 -0.14
CA TRP A 305 25.37 -10.39 -0.80
C TRP A 305 25.68 -11.87 -1.09
N VAL A 306 24.61 -12.65 -1.17
CA VAL A 306 24.61 -14.04 -1.61
C VAL A 306 23.74 -14.15 -2.86
N ALA A 307 24.13 -15.02 -3.79
CA ALA A 307 23.27 -15.34 -4.91
C ALA A 307 22.00 -16.03 -4.37
N THR A 308 20.85 -15.58 -4.81
CA THR A 308 19.59 -16.28 -4.51
C THR A 308 19.67 -17.67 -5.15
N PRO A 309 19.51 -18.77 -4.40
CA PRO A 309 19.47 -20.09 -5.00
C PRO A 309 18.32 -20.13 -6.03
N GLU A 310 18.63 -20.48 -7.26
CA GLU A 310 17.62 -20.68 -8.30
C GLU A 310 16.74 -21.85 -7.87
N ARG A 311 15.51 -21.58 -7.40
CA ARG A 311 14.51 -22.61 -7.05
C ARG A 311 13.83 -23.20 -8.28
N SER A 312 14.56 -23.39 -9.38
CA SER A 312 14.06 -24.08 -10.58
C SER A 312 13.58 -25.49 -10.22
N ARG A 313 14.37 -26.19 -9.41
CA ARG A 313 14.16 -27.61 -9.11
C ARG A 313 12.85 -27.93 -8.39
N GLU A 314 12.39 -27.12 -7.43
CA GLU A 314 11.16 -27.44 -6.68
C GLU A 314 9.88 -27.22 -7.50
N LEU A 315 9.88 -26.23 -8.39
CA LEU A 315 8.76 -25.98 -9.30
C LEU A 315 8.78 -26.98 -10.46
N GLU A 316 9.96 -27.29 -11.00
CA GLU A 316 10.14 -28.35 -12.01
C GLU A 316 9.75 -29.73 -11.44
N GLU A 317 10.20 -30.08 -10.22
CA GLU A 317 9.82 -31.34 -9.56
C GLU A 317 8.33 -31.35 -9.18
N ARG A 318 7.75 -30.21 -8.78
CA ARG A 318 6.31 -30.11 -8.52
C ARG A 318 5.52 -30.32 -9.82
N ASP A 319 5.92 -29.67 -10.90
CA ASP A 319 5.24 -29.78 -12.19
C ASP A 319 5.41 -31.21 -12.75
N GLU A 320 6.60 -31.83 -12.64
CA GLU A 320 6.85 -33.26 -12.95
C GLU A 320 5.99 -34.21 -12.11
N LEU A 321 5.83 -33.94 -10.81
CA LEU A 321 4.99 -34.74 -9.90
C LEU A 321 3.48 -34.53 -10.14
N LEU A 322 3.08 -33.37 -10.69
CA LEU A 322 1.67 -33.02 -10.93
C LEU A 322 1.18 -33.36 -12.34
N GLU A 323 2.07 -33.55 -13.31
CA GLU A 323 1.73 -33.92 -14.70
C GLU A 323 0.85 -35.19 -14.79
N ASP A 324 0.96 -36.12 -13.82
CA ASP A 324 0.17 -37.36 -13.78
C ASP A 324 -1.09 -37.29 -12.91
N ILE A 325 -1.29 -36.24 -12.09
CA ILE A 325 -2.43 -36.13 -11.15
C ILE A 325 -3.41 -35.04 -11.57
N ALA A 326 -2.93 -33.96 -12.18
CA ALA A 326 -3.74 -32.83 -12.60
C ALA A 326 -3.37 -32.43 -14.03
N GLN A 327 -3.81 -33.22 -15.02
CA GLN A 327 -3.70 -32.80 -16.42
C GLN A 327 -4.41 -31.44 -16.57
N PRO A 328 -3.72 -30.39 -17.06
CA PRO A 328 -4.36 -29.10 -17.28
C PRO A 328 -5.55 -29.33 -18.21
N ALA A 329 -6.72 -28.85 -17.80
CA ALA A 329 -7.95 -28.98 -18.57
C ALA A 329 -7.68 -28.51 -20.00
N ARG A 330 -7.77 -29.43 -20.97
CA ARG A 330 -7.56 -29.09 -22.38
C ARG A 330 -8.44 -27.88 -22.71
N PRO A 331 -7.88 -26.81 -23.29
CA PRO A 331 -8.69 -25.68 -23.72
C PRO A 331 -9.81 -26.21 -24.61
N ALA A 332 -11.05 -25.83 -24.28
CA ALA A 332 -12.22 -26.27 -25.02
C ALA A 332 -12.02 -25.92 -26.50
N PRO A 333 -12.36 -26.83 -27.44
CA PRO A 333 -12.20 -26.56 -28.85
C PRO A 333 -12.96 -25.29 -29.22
N THR A 334 -12.24 -24.33 -29.81
CA THR A 334 -12.79 -23.05 -30.25
C THR A 334 -14.00 -23.32 -31.15
N PRO A 335 -15.18 -22.75 -30.87
CA PRO A 335 -16.34 -22.92 -31.73
C PRO A 335 -16.00 -22.38 -33.12
N GLN A 336 -16.05 -23.25 -34.12
CA GLN A 336 -15.85 -22.87 -35.51
C GLN A 336 -16.95 -21.88 -35.89
N THR A 337 -16.55 -20.64 -36.14
CA THR A 337 -17.45 -19.62 -36.67
C THR A 337 -17.78 -20.01 -38.11
N GLU A 338 -18.95 -20.59 -38.33
CA GLU A 338 -19.51 -20.80 -39.67
C GLU A 338 -19.63 -19.44 -40.38
N ALA A 339 -18.88 -19.30 -41.47
CA ALA A 339 -18.94 -18.17 -42.36
C ALA A 339 -20.31 -18.11 -43.04
N ALA A 340 -21.19 -17.24 -42.55
CA ALA A 340 -22.42 -16.85 -43.25
C ALA A 340 -22.07 -15.97 -44.46
N GLY A 341 -21.82 -16.61 -45.60
CA GLY A 341 -21.82 -15.98 -46.91
C GLY A 341 -23.24 -15.55 -47.27
N GLY A 342 -23.51 -14.25 -47.26
CA GLY A 342 -24.76 -13.65 -47.72
C GLY A 342 -24.48 -12.50 -48.67
N GLY A 343 -24.30 -12.82 -49.95
CA GLY A 343 -24.21 -11.84 -51.02
C GLY A 343 -25.53 -11.09 -51.23
N ARG A 344 -25.43 -9.78 -51.44
CA ARG A 344 -26.50 -8.99 -52.03
C ARG A 344 -25.91 -7.91 -52.93
N GLU A 345 -25.85 -8.23 -54.22
CA GLU A 345 -25.78 -7.25 -55.31
C GLU A 345 -27.02 -6.33 -55.25
N GLY A 346 -26.78 -5.03 -55.39
CA GLY A 346 -27.82 -4.01 -55.39
C GLY A 346 -27.39 -2.77 -56.17
N ALA A 347 -27.60 -2.84 -57.48
CA ALA A 347 -27.79 -1.79 -58.49
C ALA A 347 -27.41 -0.33 -58.16
N ALA A 348 -26.48 0.19 -58.96
CA ALA A 348 -26.31 1.61 -59.23
C ALA A 348 -27.50 2.14 -60.05
N GLN A 349 -28.08 3.27 -59.61
CA GLN A 349 -28.99 4.08 -60.40
C GLN A 349 -28.33 5.44 -60.64
N GLU A 350 -27.96 5.64 -61.90
CA GLU A 350 -27.43 6.86 -62.51
C GLU A 350 -28.42 8.02 -62.34
N ASN A 351 -27.89 9.18 -61.95
CA ASN A 351 -28.62 10.45 -62.05
C ASN A 351 -27.61 11.60 -62.19
N ARG A 352 -27.11 11.82 -63.42
CA ARG A 352 -26.97 13.13 -64.10
C ARG A 352 -26.04 13.07 -65.31
#